data_AF-A0A2P6W1W3-F1
#
_entry.id   AF-A0A2P6W1W3-F1
#
_cell.length_a   1.000
_cell.length_b   1.000
_cell.length_c   1.000
_cell.angle_alpha   90.00
_cell.angle_beta   90.00
_cell.angle_gamma   90.00
#
_symmetry.space_group_name_H-M   'P 1'
#
loop_
_entity.id
_entity.type
_entity.pdbx_description
1 polymer ?
#
loop_
_entity_poly.entity_id
_entity_poly.type
_entity_poly.pdbx_seq_one_letter_code
_entity_poly.pdbx_strand_id
1 'polypeptide(L)'
;MRNLKSRIEESLTEAESYITAANKQYEKALENDTWNPVIVSCIMAMIKSVDALMLESSGETVKDHSKTSIELKKLYNQGEISETFKSNIDSVKKWVVNEKTDIQYRNKSVSQKEAERAIKSAERLLKKTRKELE
;
A
#
# COMPACT_ATOMS: atom_id res chain seq x y z
N MET A 1 -19.23 12.70 10.98
CA MET A 1 -19.49 11.44 10.22
C MET A 1 -19.53 11.61 8.70
N ARG A 2 -20.31 12.52 8.07
CA ARG A 2 -20.35 12.66 6.59
C ARG A 2 -18.98 12.88 5.91
N ASN A 3 -18.09 13.64 6.54
CA ASN A 3 -16.74 13.91 6.01
C ASN A 3 -15.83 12.67 6.08
N LEU A 4 -16.02 11.79 7.08
CA LEU A 4 -15.13 10.64 7.27
C LEU A 4 -15.30 9.60 6.17
N LYS A 5 -16.55 9.27 5.79
CA LYS A 5 -16.82 8.35 4.68
C LYS A 5 -16.24 8.84 3.35
N SER A 6 -16.29 10.16 3.09
CA SER A 6 -15.66 10.76 1.90
C SER A 6 -14.15 10.53 1.90
N ARG A 7 -13.48 10.80 3.02
CA ARG A 7 -12.02 10.62 3.15
C ARG A 7 -11.58 9.16 3.00
N ILE A 8 -12.40 8.21 3.48
CA ILE A 8 -12.16 6.78 3.30
C ILE A 8 -12.24 6.43 1.80
N GLU A 9 -13.30 6.85 1.11
CA GLU A 9 -13.46 6.56 -0.32
C GLU A 9 -12.40 7.24 -1.18
N GLU A 10 -12.01 8.47 -0.83
CA GLU A 10 -10.88 9.18 -1.45
C GLU A 10 -9.59 8.37 -1.30
N SER A 11 -9.31 7.82 -0.11
CA SER A 11 -8.12 6.99 0.12
C SER A 11 -8.16 5.69 -0.70
N LEU A 12 -9.32 5.04 -0.82
CA LEU A 12 -9.50 3.85 -1.65
C LEU A 12 -9.32 4.16 -3.14
N THR A 13 -9.88 5.28 -3.61
CA THR A 13 -9.77 5.75 -5.00
C THR A 13 -8.32 6.11 -5.35
N GLU A 14 -7.60 6.76 -4.44
CA GLU A 14 -6.17 7.03 -4.62
C GLU A 14 -5.36 5.73 -4.68
N ALA A 15 -5.64 4.76 -3.80
CA ALA A 15 -4.96 3.46 -3.83
C ALA A 15 -5.14 2.74 -5.17
N GLU A 16 -6.36 2.76 -5.73
CA GLU A 16 -6.67 2.19 -7.04
C GLU A 16 -5.98 2.93 -8.19
N SER A 17 -5.93 4.26 -8.11
CA SER A 17 -5.21 5.11 -9.07
C SER A 17 -3.72 4.78 -9.09
N TYR A 18 -3.11 4.55 -7.92
CA TYR A 18 -1.71 4.14 -7.82
C TYR A 18 -1.46 2.73 -8.39
N ILE A 19 -2.37 1.76 -8.20
CA ILE A 19 -2.26 0.44 -8.85
C ILE A 19 -2.34 0.58 -10.37
N THR A 20 -3.27 1.40 -10.87
CA THR A 20 -3.39 1.70 -12.30
C THR A 20 -2.11 2.33 -12.85
N ALA A 21 -1.52 3.27 -12.10
CA ALA A 21 -0.24 3.88 -12.47
C ALA A 21 0.91 2.86 -12.47
N ALA A 22 0.97 1.97 -11.47
CA ALA A 22 1.97 0.90 -11.39
C ALA A 22 1.91 -0.02 -12.62
N ASN A 23 0.72 -0.41 -13.05
CA ASN A 23 0.53 -1.25 -14.24
C ASN A 23 0.96 -0.52 -15.54
N LYS A 24 0.64 0.77 -15.69
CA LYS A 24 1.15 1.58 -16.83
C LYS A 24 2.66 1.75 -16.82
N GLN A 25 3.26 1.89 -15.63
CA GLN A 25 4.71 1.97 -15.48
C GLN A 25 5.37 0.63 -15.77
N TYR A 26 4.71 -0.48 -15.44
CA TYR A 26 5.18 -1.83 -15.73
C TYR A 26 5.30 -2.04 -17.25
N GLU A 27 4.30 -1.63 -18.03
CA GLU A 27 4.35 -1.70 -19.50
C GLU A 27 5.57 -0.97 -20.06
N LYS A 28 5.84 0.25 -19.56
CA LYS A 28 7.03 1.02 -19.95
C LYS A 28 8.34 0.37 -19.47
N ALA A 29 8.33 -0.24 -18.30
CA ALA A 29 9.51 -0.90 -17.73
C ALA A 29 9.94 -2.13 -18.55
N LEU A 30 9.01 -2.78 -19.26
CA LEU A 30 9.36 -3.85 -20.20
C LEU A 30 10.23 -3.37 -21.37
N GLU A 31 10.15 -2.08 -21.72
CA GLU A 31 10.93 -1.49 -22.83
C GLU A 31 12.30 -0.97 -22.39
N ASN A 32 12.42 -0.47 -21.16
CA ASN A 32 13.59 0.28 -20.69
C ASN A 32 14.23 -0.27 -19.40
N ASP A 33 13.79 -1.43 -18.92
CA ASP A 33 14.29 -2.16 -17.75
C ASP A 33 14.32 -1.32 -16.44
N THR A 34 13.44 -0.32 -16.33
CA THR A 34 13.39 0.59 -15.17
C THR A 34 12.17 0.30 -14.29
N TRP A 35 12.38 -0.53 -13.26
CA TRP A 35 11.30 -1.06 -12.41
C TRP A 35 10.97 -0.23 -11.17
N ASN A 36 11.87 0.65 -10.71
CA ASN A 36 11.71 1.41 -9.47
C ASN A 36 10.40 2.22 -9.39
N PRO A 37 9.93 2.90 -10.46
CA PRO A 37 8.66 3.62 -10.44
C PRO A 37 7.46 2.73 -10.12
N VAL A 38 7.46 1.48 -10.62
CA VAL A 38 6.39 0.50 -10.37
C VAL A 38 6.27 0.24 -8.86
N ILE A 39 7.39 -0.03 -8.21
CA ILE A 39 7.42 -0.30 -6.76
C ILE A 39 6.94 0.91 -5.96
N VAL A 40 7.37 2.12 -6.34
CA VAL A 40 6.96 3.35 -5.64
C VAL A 40 5.44 3.54 -5.72
N SER A 41 4.83 3.34 -6.88
CA SER A 41 3.37 3.35 -7.03
C SER A 41 2.69 2.29 -6.17
N CYS A 42 3.21 1.06 -6.15
CA CYS A 42 2.68 0.00 -5.28
C CYS A 42 2.77 0.35 -3.78
N ILE A 43 3.87 0.97 -3.34
CA ILE A 43 4.04 1.45 -1.97
C ILE A 43 2.98 2.49 -1.61
N MET A 44 2.73 3.46 -2.51
CA MET A 44 1.70 4.47 -2.31
C MET A 44 0.30 3.87 -2.23
N ALA A 45 -0.01 2.88 -3.09
CA ALA A 45 -1.26 2.15 -3.02
C ALA A 45 -1.46 1.44 -1.66
N MET A 46 -0.39 0.83 -1.13
CA MET A 46 -0.46 0.18 0.18
C MET A 46 -0.67 1.18 1.31
N ILE A 47 0.02 2.31 1.29
CA ILE A 47 -0.16 3.38 2.29
C ILE A 47 -1.62 3.84 2.30
N LYS A 48 -2.18 4.13 1.12
CA LYS A 48 -3.57 4.60 0.99
C LYS A 48 -4.61 3.56 1.38
N SER A 49 -4.33 2.27 1.16
CA SER A 49 -5.17 1.19 1.68
C SER A 49 -5.16 1.16 3.21
N VAL A 50 -4.00 1.35 3.86
CA VAL A 50 -3.92 1.41 5.32
C VAL A 50 -4.54 2.69 5.88
N ASP A 51 -4.36 3.84 5.21
CA ASP A 51 -5.01 5.09 5.58
C ASP A 51 -6.54 4.94 5.64
N ALA A 52 -7.14 4.23 4.68
CA ALA A 52 -8.58 3.95 4.69
C ALA A 52 -9.02 3.18 5.96
N LEU A 53 -8.25 2.16 6.37
CA LEU A 53 -8.51 1.40 7.61
C LEU A 53 -8.33 2.26 8.86
N MET A 54 -7.28 3.08 8.90
CA MET A 54 -7.02 3.98 10.02
C MET A 54 -8.11 5.05 10.17
N LEU A 55 -8.62 5.57 9.04
CA LEU A 55 -9.73 6.50 9.03
C LEU A 55 -11.00 5.87 9.59
N GLU A 56 -11.32 4.62 9.24
CA GLU A 56 -12.48 3.92 9.79
C GLU A 56 -12.35 3.70 11.31
N SER A 57 -11.18 3.23 11.75
CA SER A 57 -10.92 2.93 13.17
C SER A 57 -10.84 4.20 14.04
N SER A 58 -10.08 5.20 13.61
CA SER A 58 -9.64 6.32 14.47
C SER A 58 -9.98 7.71 13.93
N GLY A 59 -10.45 7.82 12.68
CA GLY A 59 -10.71 9.10 12.02
C GLY A 59 -9.46 9.84 11.52
N GLU A 60 -8.27 9.29 11.76
CA GLU A 60 -6.97 9.92 11.50
C GLU A 60 -6.07 9.03 10.64
N THR A 61 -5.06 9.64 9.99
CA THR A 61 -4.03 8.94 9.21
C THR A 61 -2.65 9.29 9.75
N VAL A 62 -1.64 8.49 9.40
CA VAL A 62 -0.26 8.77 9.79
C VAL A 62 0.45 9.64 8.76
N LYS A 63 1.06 10.73 9.20
CA LYS A 63 1.86 11.62 8.32
C LYS A 63 3.20 10.99 7.92
N ASP A 64 3.74 10.14 8.79
CA ASP A 64 5.00 9.43 8.58
C ASP A 64 4.74 8.04 8.01
N HIS A 65 4.92 7.89 6.70
CA HIS A 65 4.65 6.65 5.98
C HIS A 65 5.54 5.48 6.45
N SER A 66 6.66 5.72 7.16
CA SER A 66 7.46 4.63 7.72
C SER A 66 6.72 3.88 8.84
N LYS A 67 5.72 4.51 9.45
CA LYS A 67 4.89 3.93 10.52
C LYS A 67 3.67 3.18 10.01
N THR A 68 3.35 3.23 8.71
CA THR A 68 2.18 2.56 8.12
C THR A 68 2.11 1.07 8.48
N SER A 69 3.25 0.36 8.50
CA SER A 69 3.27 -1.06 8.89
C SER A 69 2.98 -1.30 10.38
N ILE A 70 3.37 -0.35 11.23
CA ILE A 70 3.14 -0.39 12.69
C ILE A 70 1.66 -0.15 12.96
N GLU A 71 1.06 0.85 12.31
CA GLU A 71 -0.37 1.13 12.45
C GLU A 71 -1.22 -0.04 11.96
N LEU A 72 -0.91 -0.64 10.81
CA LEU A 72 -1.63 -1.83 10.34
C LEU A 72 -1.53 -3.00 11.34
N LYS A 73 -0.36 -3.21 11.94
CA LYS A 73 -0.17 -4.23 12.98
C LYS A 73 -0.94 -3.91 14.26
N LYS A 74 -1.06 -2.63 14.60
CA LYS A 74 -1.81 -2.17 15.77
C LYS A 74 -3.31 -2.45 15.60
N LEU A 75 -3.89 -2.06 14.45
CA LEU A 75 -5.29 -2.37 14.10
C LEU A 75 -5.56 -3.88 14.21
N TYR A 76 -4.64 -4.70 13.68
CA TYR A 76 -4.73 -6.16 13.76
C TYR A 76 -4.71 -6.67 15.21
N ASN A 77 -3.77 -6.21 16.03
CA ASN A 77 -3.64 -6.63 17.43
C ASN A 77 -4.82 -6.19 18.30
N GLN A 78 -5.48 -5.09 17.94
CA GLN A 78 -6.66 -4.57 18.62
C GLN A 78 -7.96 -5.26 18.17
N GLY A 79 -7.90 -6.14 17.16
CA GLY A 79 -9.07 -6.81 16.60
C GLY A 79 -9.96 -5.89 15.75
N GLU A 80 -9.43 -4.75 15.31
CA GLU A 80 -10.16 -3.76 14.49
C GLU A 80 -10.17 -4.15 13.00
N ILE A 81 -9.32 -5.10 12.62
CA ILE A 81 -9.32 -5.71 11.28
C ILE A 81 -9.14 -7.23 11.41
N SER A 82 -9.66 -7.96 10.42
CA SER A 82 -9.65 -9.41 10.36
C SER A 82 -8.26 -10.06 10.55
N GLU A 83 -8.23 -11.21 11.23
CA GLU A 83 -7.04 -12.04 11.42
C GLU A 83 -6.35 -12.45 10.10
N THR A 84 -7.09 -12.38 9.00
CA THR A 84 -6.58 -12.72 7.68
C THR A 84 -5.58 -11.69 7.13
N PHE A 85 -5.39 -10.52 7.79
CA PHE A 85 -4.42 -9.48 7.41
C PHE A 85 -2.96 -9.83 7.76
N LYS A 86 -2.70 -10.93 8.48
CA LYS A 86 -1.35 -11.29 8.94
C LYS A 86 -0.27 -11.22 7.83
N SER A 87 -0.55 -11.81 6.66
CA SER A 87 0.38 -11.78 5.52
C SER A 87 0.52 -10.41 4.85
N ASN A 88 -0.49 -9.54 4.99
CA ASN A 88 -0.46 -8.17 4.48
C ASN A 88 0.45 -7.30 5.34
N ILE A 89 0.48 -7.49 6.67
CA ILE A 89 1.38 -6.78 7.58
C ILE A 89 2.84 -6.96 7.14
N ASP A 90 3.25 -8.21 6.88
CA ASP A 90 4.60 -8.52 6.41
C ASP A 90 4.90 -7.88 5.05
N SER A 91 3.89 -7.86 4.15
CA SER A 91 4.02 -7.23 2.83
C SER A 91 4.21 -5.71 2.94
N VAL A 92 3.40 -5.04 3.76
CA VAL A 92 3.49 -3.60 4.00
C VAL A 92 4.82 -3.25 4.67
N LYS A 93 5.26 -4.02 5.67
CA LYS A 93 6.57 -3.83 6.29
C LYS A 93 7.70 -3.94 5.25
N LYS A 94 7.68 -4.99 4.43
CA LYS A 94 8.69 -5.18 3.39
C LYS A 94 8.73 -3.98 2.44
N TRP A 95 7.62 -3.65 1.81
CA TRP A 95 7.61 -2.68 0.72
C TRP A 95 7.69 -1.24 1.22
N VAL A 96 6.88 -0.87 2.21
CA VAL A 96 6.74 0.52 2.65
C VAL A 96 7.91 0.98 3.53
N VAL A 97 8.48 0.09 4.33
CA VAL A 97 9.56 0.45 5.27
C VAL A 97 10.93 0.13 4.67
N ASN A 98 11.16 -1.13 4.30
CA ASN A 98 12.49 -1.56 3.89
C ASN A 98 12.81 -1.09 2.47
N GLU A 99 11.95 -1.45 1.51
CA GLU A 99 12.23 -1.22 0.09
C GLU A 99 12.12 0.26 -0.31
N LYS A 100 11.19 1.04 0.27
CA LYS A 100 11.08 2.47 0.00
C LYS A 100 12.41 3.20 0.24
N THR A 101 13.04 2.93 1.38
CA THR A 101 14.30 3.57 1.77
C THR A 101 15.44 3.17 0.83
N ASP A 102 15.54 1.87 0.50
CA ASP A 102 16.59 1.37 -0.38
C ASP A 102 16.42 1.87 -1.83
N ILE A 103 15.19 1.98 -2.32
CA ILE A 103 14.88 2.48 -3.66
C ILE A 103 15.13 3.98 -3.77
N GLN A 104 14.68 4.78 -2.79
CA GLN A 104 14.78 6.24 -2.86
C GLN A 104 16.18 6.77 -2.55
N TYR A 105 16.91 6.14 -1.62
CA TYR A 105 18.18 6.69 -1.13
C TYR A 105 19.40 5.89 -1.52
N ARG A 106 19.24 4.64 -1.96
CA ARG A 106 20.38 3.74 -2.25
C ARG A 106 20.42 3.26 -3.69
N ASN A 107 19.56 3.79 -4.56
CA ASN A 107 19.46 3.42 -5.97
C ASN A 107 19.42 1.91 -6.17
N LYS A 108 18.72 1.19 -5.29
CA LYS A 108 18.59 -0.26 -5.38
C LYS A 108 17.98 -0.62 -6.74
N SER A 109 18.65 -1.51 -7.47
CA SER A 109 18.10 -2.11 -8.69
C SER A 109 16.96 -3.05 -8.32
N VAL A 110 15.85 -2.93 -9.02
CA VAL A 110 14.66 -3.77 -8.82
C VAL A 110 14.48 -4.63 -10.06
N SER A 111 14.18 -5.91 -9.87
CA SER A 111 13.85 -6.83 -10.96
C SER A 111 12.37 -6.79 -11.35
N GLN A 112 12.04 -7.18 -12.58
CA GLN A 112 10.66 -7.42 -13.01
C GLN A 112 9.87 -8.28 -12.02
N LYS A 113 10.48 -9.38 -11.54
CA LYS A 113 9.85 -10.31 -10.59
C LYS A 113 9.51 -9.64 -9.26
N GLU A 114 10.32 -8.68 -8.81
CA GLU A 114 10.01 -7.88 -7.62
C GLU A 114 8.86 -6.91 -7.88
N ALA A 115 8.82 -6.29 -9.06
CA ALA A 115 7.72 -5.44 -9.49
C ALA A 115 6.38 -6.19 -9.53
N GLU A 116 6.33 -7.37 -10.14
CA GLU A 116 5.14 -8.24 -10.16
C GLU A 116 4.66 -8.61 -8.75
N ARG A 117 5.61 -8.89 -7.83
CA ARG A 117 5.29 -9.21 -6.43
C ARG A 117 4.74 -8.00 -5.68
N ALA A 118 5.25 -6.80 -5.96
CA ALA A 118 4.75 -5.57 -5.35
C ALA A 118 3.32 -5.26 -5.82
N ILE A 119 3.04 -5.38 -7.12
CA ILE A 119 1.70 -5.20 -7.70
C ILE A 119 0.71 -6.16 -7.04
N LYS A 120 1.00 -7.47 -7.04
CA LYS A 120 0.13 -8.49 -6.43
C LYS A 120 -0.11 -8.23 -4.94
N SER A 121 0.92 -7.74 -4.23
CA SER A 121 0.80 -7.41 -2.81
C SER A 121 -0.12 -6.21 -2.58
N ALA A 122 -0.02 -5.17 -3.43
CA ALA A 122 -0.83 -3.96 -3.35
C ALA A 122 -2.29 -4.26 -3.70
N GLU A 123 -2.55 -4.96 -4.80
CA GLU A 123 -3.90 -5.39 -5.20
C GLU A 123 -4.58 -6.24 -4.14
N ARG A 124 -3.85 -7.22 -3.59
CA ARG A 124 -4.37 -8.06 -2.51
C ARG A 124 -4.73 -7.24 -1.26
N LEU A 125 -3.90 -6.27 -0.89
CA LEU A 125 -4.18 -5.40 0.25
C LEU A 125 -5.41 -4.51 -0.01
N LEU A 126 -5.48 -3.85 -1.16
CA LEU A 126 -6.63 -3.00 -1.50
C LEU A 126 -7.93 -3.78 -1.54
N LYS A 127 -7.96 -4.93 -2.22
CA LYS A 127 -9.14 -5.80 -2.30
C LYS A 127 -9.62 -6.21 -0.90
N LYS A 128 -8.69 -6.56 -0.03
CA LYS A 128 -8.99 -6.96 1.33
C LYS A 128 -9.48 -5.80 2.19
N THR A 129 -8.86 -4.64 2.02
CA THR A 129 -9.25 -3.39 2.68
C THR A 129 -10.69 -3.02 2.33
N ARG A 130 -11.06 -3.04 1.04
CA ARG A 130 -12.45 -2.79 0.62
C ARG A 130 -13.42 -3.74 1.31
N LYS A 131 -13.11 -5.05 1.32
CA LYS A 131 -13.94 -6.06 1.98
C LYS A 131 -14.07 -5.88 3.49
N GLU A 132 -13.07 -5.31 4.15
CA GLU A 132 -13.09 -5.05 5.60
C GLU A 132 -13.96 -3.81 5.94
N LEU A 133 -14.17 -2.91 4.97
CA LEU A 133 -14.90 -1.64 5.13
C LEU A 133 -16.35 -1.71 4.61
N GLU A 134 -16.78 -2.86 4.10
CA GLU A 134 -18.16 -3.17 3.68
C GLU A 134 -18.99 -3.71 4.85
#